data_AF-A0A7L0I6A7-F1
#
_entry.id   AF-A0A7L0I6A7-F1
#
_cell.length_a   1.000
_cell.length_b   1.000
_cell.length_c   1.000
_cell.angle_alpha   90.00
_cell.angle_beta   90.00
_cell.angle_gamma   90.00
#
_symmetry.space_group_name_H-M   'P 1'
#
loop_
_entity.id
_entity.type
_entity.pdbx_description
1 polymer ?
#
loop_
_entity_poly.entity_id
_entity_poly.type
_entity_poly.pdbx_seq_one_letter_code
_entity_poly.pdbx_strand_id
1 'polypeptide(L)'
;MADEELEALRQQRLAELQAKHGDPSSDPSQQEAKQREAEIRNTILAQVLDQAARARLSNLALVKPDKAKAVENYLIQMARFGQLAGKVSEQGLIEILEKVSQQTEKKTTVKFNRRKVLDSDEEDDY
;
A
#
# COMPACT_ATOMS: atom_id res chain seq x y z
N MET A 1 28.07 -19.96 20.47
CA MET A 1 26.63 -20.25 20.59
C MET A 1 26.02 -19.51 21.78
N ALA A 2 26.51 -19.66 23.01
CA ALA A 2 25.98 -18.92 24.17
C ALA A 2 26.22 -17.39 24.13
N ASP A 3 27.35 -16.93 23.57
CA ASP A 3 27.64 -15.49 23.41
C ASP A 3 26.77 -14.81 22.33
N GLU A 4 26.37 -15.55 21.29
CA GLU A 4 25.59 -15.02 20.17
C GLU A 4 24.14 -14.72 20.58
N GLU A 5 23.56 -15.56 21.43
CA GLU A 5 22.25 -15.28 22.05
C GLU A 5 22.31 -14.11 23.04
N LEU A 6 23.45 -13.94 23.74
CA LEU A 6 23.65 -12.83 24.67
C LEU A 6 23.77 -11.48 23.93
N GLU A 7 24.46 -11.48 22.79
CA GLU A 7 24.57 -10.31 21.92
C GLU A 7 23.23 -9.98 21.25
N ALA A 8 22.48 -10.98 20.78
CA ALA A 8 21.15 -10.80 20.22
C ALA A 8 20.19 -10.17 21.25
N LEU A 9 20.22 -10.65 22.50
CA LEU A 9 19.40 -10.10 23.58
C LEU A 9 19.79 -8.67 23.94
N ARG A 10 21.09 -8.34 23.91
CA ARG A 10 21.59 -6.98 24.13
C ARG A 10 21.19 -6.02 23.01
N GLN A 11 21.28 -6.46 21.76
CA GLN A 11 20.86 -5.67 20.59
C GLN A 11 19.34 -5.40 20.62
N GLN A 12 18.55 -6.42 20.96
CA GLN A 12 17.09 -6.30 21.05
C GLN A 12 16.68 -5.31 22.15
N ARG A 13 17.31 -5.38 23.34
CA ARG A 13 17.04 -4.44 24.42
C ARG A 13 17.50 -3.02 24.12
N LEU A 14 18.58 -2.85 23.36
CA LEU A 14 19.07 -1.55 22.93
C LEU A 14 18.10 -0.89 21.93
N ALA A 15 17.60 -1.66 20.96
CA ALA A 15 16.62 -1.19 19.97
C ALA A 15 15.29 -0.78 20.63
N GLU A 16 14.81 -1.57 21.59
CA GLU A 16 13.59 -1.26 22.35
C GLU A 16 13.74 0.03 23.18
N LEU A 17 14.91 0.26 23.78
CA LEU A 17 15.19 1.46 24.55
C LEU A 17 15.33 2.70 23.65
N GLN A 18 15.91 2.55 22.46
CA GLN A 18 16.01 3.61 21.45
C GLN A 18 14.63 3.99 20.89
N ALA A 19 13.74 3.01 20.67
CA ALA A 19 12.36 3.24 20.25
C ALA A 19 11.54 3.99 21.32
N LYS A 20 11.86 3.79 22.61
CA LYS A 20 11.13 4.42 23.72
C LYS A 20 11.64 5.83 24.09
N HIS A 21 12.82 6.21 23.62
CA HIS A 21 13.47 7.51 23.92
C HIS A 21 13.59 8.45 22.70
N GLY A 22 13.10 8.04 21.52
CA GLY A 22 13.17 8.79 20.28
C GLY A 22 12.07 9.85 20.13
N ASP A 23 12.50 11.08 19.87
CA ASP A 23 11.68 12.22 19.45
C ASP A 23 10.71 11.87 18.29
N PRO A 24 9.41 12.22 18.35
CA PRO A 24 8.40 11.82 17.36
C PRO A 24 8.53 12.48 15.97
N SER A 25 9.57 13.28 15.73
CA SER A 25 9.70 14.08 14.51
C SER A 25 10.50 13.42 13.40
N SER A 26 11.14 12.26 13.63
CA SER A 26 12.04 11.63 12.65
C SER A 26 12.10 10.13 12.88
N ASP A 27 11.03 9.42 12.56
CA ASP A 27 10.94 7.98 12.72
C ASP A 27 11.46 7.26 11.45
N PRO A 28 12.72 6.75 11.44
CA PRO A 28 13.23 5.98 10.31
C PRO A 28 12.40 4.72 10.04
N SER A 29 11.69 4.19 11.05
CA SER A 29 10.83 3.02 10.91
C SER A 29 9.57 3.31 10.09
N GLN A 30 8.98 4.50 10.24
CA GLN A 30 7.87 4.93 9.37
C GLN A 30 8.31 5.17 7.93
N GLN A 31 9.53 5.68 7.75
CA GLN A 31 10.09 5.90 6.42
C GLN A 31 10.43 4.58 5.73
N GLU A 32 10.96 3.60 6.46
CA GLU A 32 11.14 2.23 5.98
C GLU A 32 9.82 1.54 5.65
N ALA A 33 8.79 1.67 6.50
CA ALA A 33 7.48 1.08 6.23
C ALA A 33 6.85 1.63 4.94
N LYS A 34 6.90 2.96 4.76
CA LYS A 34 6.43 3.61 3.52
C LYS A 34 7.25 3.18 2.29
N GLN A 35 8.57 3.05 2.43
CA GLN A 35 9.44 2.60 1.34
C GLN A 35 9.12 1.16 0.96
N ARG A 36 8.98 0.24 1.93
CA ARG A 36 8.60 -1.15 1.66
C ARG A 36 7.24 -1.24 0.97
N GLU A 37 6.26 -0.47 1.43
CA GLU A 37 4.95 -0.42 0.75
C GLU A 37 5.06 0.14 -0.67
N ALA A 38 5.83 1.20 -0.88
CA ALA A 38 6.05 1.77 -2.20
C ALA A 38 6.80 0.80 -3.13
N GLU A 39 7.76 0.07 -2.60
CA GLU A 39 8.53 -0.94 -3.31
C GLU A 39 7.61 -2.10 -3.71
N ILE A 40 6.84 -2.67 -2.78
CA ILE A 40 5.83 -3.70 -3.08
C ILE A 40 4.85 -3.21 -4.16
N ARG A 41 4.34 -1.98 -4.04
CA ARG A 41 3.47 -1.38 -5.07
C ARG A 41 4.18 -1.32 -6.43
N ASN A 42 5.43 -0.87 -6.45
CA ASN A 42 6.21 -0.77 -7.70
C ASN A 42 6.47 -2.14 -8.31
N THR A 43 6.80 -3.15 -7.50
CA THR A 43 7.04 -4.53 -7.95
C THR A 43 5.78 -5.12 -8.58
N ILE A 44 4.62 -4.93 -7.93
CA ILE A 44 3.32 -5.37 -8.47
C ILE A 44 3.04 -4.67 -9.80
N LEU A 45 3.16 -3.33 -9.84
CA LEU A 45 2.94 -2.56 -11.06
C LEU A 45 3.91 -2.99 -12.18
N ALA A 46 5.17 -3.29 -11.86
CA ALA A 46 6.17 -3.74 -12.83
C ALA A 46 5.89 -5.16 -13.38
N GLN A 47 5.29 -6.04 -12.58
CA GLN A 47 4.88 -7.37 -13.03
C GLN A 47 3.61 -7.33 -13.89
N VAL A 48 2.69 -6.42 -13.55
CA VAL A 48 1.39 -6.30 -14.19
C VAL A 48 1.42 -5.44 -15.45
N LEU A 49 2.28 -4.41 -15.54
CA LEU A 49 2.35 -3.52 -16.70
C LEU A 49 3.36 -4.02 -17.73
N ASP A 50 2.99 -3.91 -19.01
CA ASP A 50 3.96 -4.03 -20.09
C ASP A 50 4.81 -2.75 -20.24
N GLN A 51 5.96 -2.83 -20.92
CA GLN A 51 6.86 -1.69 -21.13
C GLN A 51 6.16 -0.51 -21.82
N ALA A 52 5.30 -0.79 -22.82
CA ALA A 52 4.51 0.25 -23.49
C ALA A 52 3.51 0.93 -22.55
N ALA A 53 2.82 0.15 -21.70
CA ALA A 53 1.88 0.68 -20.72
C ALA A 53 2.58 1.54 -19.67
N ARG A 54 3.79 1.16 -19.24
CA ARG A 54 4.60 1.92 -18.27
C ARG A 54 5.02 3.28 -18.83
N ALA A 55 5.45 3.34 -20.09
CA ALA A 55 5.76 4.59 -20.77
C ALA A 55 4.51 5.50 -20.89
N ARG A 56 3.35 4.93 -21.23
CA ARG A 56 2.09 5.67 -21.30
C ARG A 56 1.65 6.21 -19.96
N LEU A 57 1.76 5.42 -18.89
CA LEU A 57 1.44 5.83 -17.53
C LEU A 57 2.37 6.95 -17.04
N SER A 58 3.66 6.89 -17.37
CA SER A 58 4.63 7.96 -17.08
C SER A 58 4.27 9.27 -17.79
N ASN A 59 3.97 9.21 -19.09
CA ASN A 59 3.52 10.38 -19.85
C ASN A 59 2.19 10.93 -19.30
N LEU A 60 1.25 10.06 -18.92
CA LEU A 60 -0.01 10.48 -18.31
C LEU A 60 0.21 11.14 -16.95
N ALA A 61 1.15 10.66 -16.14
CA ALA A 61 1.50 11.26 -14.85
C ALA A 61 2.04 12.68 -15.02
N LEU A 62 2.79 12.95 -16.11
CA LEU A 62 3.28 14.29 -16.44
C LEU A 62 2.14 15.24 -16.83
N VAL A 63 1.15 14.77 -17.60
CA VAL A 63 0.06 15.61 -18.10
C VAL A 63 -1.06 15.78 -17.07
N LYS A 64 -1.44 14.69 -16.38
CA LYS A 64 -2.54 14.61 -15.41
C LYS A 64 -2.19 13.59 -14.30
N PRO A 65 -1.45 14.00 -13.25
CA PRO A 65 -1.03 13.10 -12.18
C PRO A 65 -2.22 12.50 -11.40
N ASP A 66 -3.34 13.22 -11.33
CA ASP A 66 -4.54 12.77 -10.62
C ASP A 66 -5.14 11.50 -11.23
N LYS A 67 -5.27 11.49 -12.57
CA LYS A 67 -5.76 10.33 -13.32
C LYS A 67 -4.76 9.18 -13.29
N ALA A 68 -3.46 9.46 -13.33
CA ALA A 68 -2.43 8.44 -13.22
C ALA A 68 -2.49 7.70 -11.87
N LYS A 69 -2.61 8.44 -10.75
CA LYS A 69 -2.79 7.85 -9.42
C LYS A 69 -4.04 6.99 -9.30
N ALA A 70 -5.14 7.43 -9.90
CA ALA A 70 -6.39 6.65 -9.91
C ALA A 70 -6.21 5.31 -10.64
N VAL A 71 -5.49 5.32 -11.78
CA VAL A 71 -5.18 4.10 -12.53
C VAL A 71 -4.21 3.20 -11.77
N GLU A 72 -3.14 3.73 -11.17
CA GLU A 72 -2.22 2.94 -10.34
C GLU A 72 -2.96 2.25 -9.18
N ASN A 73 -3.80 2.97 -8.44
CA ASN A 73 -4.57 2.40 -7.34
C ASN A 73 -5.52 1.30 -7.82
N TYR A 74 -6.17 1.50 -8.96
CA TYR A 74 -7.07 0.49 -9.54
C TYR A 74 -6.30 -0.76 -10.00
N LEU A 75 -5.13 -0.57 -10.60
CA LEU A 75 -4.26 -1.67 -11.02
C LEU A 75 -3.75 -2.48 -9.83
N ILE A 76 -3.30 -1.79 -8.77
CA ILE A 76 -2.87 -2.43 -7.51
C ILE A 76 -4.03 -3.23 -6.90
N GLN A 77 -5.25 -2.68 -6.89
CA GLN A 77 -6.41 -3.42 -6.38
C GLN A 77 -6.67 -4.69 -7.20
N MET A 78 -6.73 -4.60 -8.53
CA MET A 78 -6.94 -5.77 -9.38
C MET A 78 -5.82 -6.82 -9.22
N ALA A 79 -4.58 -6.37 -9.00
CA ALA A 79 -3.44 -7.26 -8.82
C ALA A 79 -3.52 -7.99 -7.47
N ARG A 80 -3.94 -7.29 -6.41
CA ARG A 80 -4.17 -7.89 -5.08
C ARG A 80 -5.32 -8.90 -5.10
N PHE A 81 -6.36 -8.67 -5.90
CA PHE A 81 -7.45 -9.62 -6.09
C PHE A 81 -7.10 -10.77 -7.05
N GLY A 82 -5.92 -10.77 -7.68
CA GLY A 82 -5.52 -11.79 -8.64
C GLY A 82 -6.37 -11.82 -9.92
N GLN A 83 -7.13 -10.74 -10.20
CA GLN A 83 -7.96 -10.67 -11.41
C GLN A 83 -7.16 -10.37 -12.68
N LEU A 84 -5.91 -9.95 -12.55
CA LEU A 84 -5.01 -9.70 -13.67
C LEU A 84 -4.31 -11.01 -14.05
N ALA A 85 -4.90 -11.73 -15.01
CA ALA A 85 -4.37 -12.99 -15.53
C ALA A 85 -3.17 -12.81 -16.48
N GLY A 86 -2.69 -11.57 -16.69
CA GLY A 86 -1.58 -11.29 -17.60
C GLY A 86 -1.13 -9.84 -17.57
N LYS A 87 -0.13 -9.52 -18.40
CA LYS A 87 0.40 -8.16 -18.54
C LYS A 87 -0.63 -7.24 -19.20
N VAL A 88 -0.87 -6.08 -18.61
CA VAL A 88 -1.72 -5.03 -19.13
C VAL A 88 -0.94 -4.27 -20.20
N SER A 89 -1.43 -4.35 -21.43
CA SER A 89 -0.95 -3.59 -22.57
C SER A 89 -1.45 -2.14 -22.51
N GLU A 90 -0.90 -1.28 -23.37
CA GLU A 90 -1.33 0.12 -23.47
C GLU A 90 -2.85 0.25 -23.72
N GLN A 91 -3.41 -0.56 -24.61
CA GLN A 91 -4.85 -0.52 -24.90
C GLN A 91 -5.69 -0.88 -23.67
N GLY A 92 -5.30 -1.94 -22.94
CA GLY A 92 -5.98 -2.31 -21.70
C GLY A 92 -5.90 -1.21 -20.64
N LEU A 93 -4.76 -0.52 -20.55
CA LEU A 93 -4.60 0.62 -19.64
C LEU A 93 -5.55 1.78 -20.01
N ILE A 94 -5.74 2.05 -21.30
CA ILE A 94 -6.67 3.08 -21.79
C ILE A 94 -8.11 2.72 -21.48
N GLU A 95 -8.53 1.47 -21.70
CA GLU A 95 -9.88 1.02 -21.35
C GLU A 95 -10.14 1.12 -19.84
N ILE A 96 -9.15 0.76 -19.02
CA ILE A 96 -9.20 0.92 -17.57
C ILE A 96 -9.31 2.39 -17.20
N LEU A 97 -8.50 3.26 -17.81
CA LEU A 97 -8.54 4.71 -17.58
C LEU A 97 -9.92 5.29 -17.91
N GLU A 98 -10.54 4.85 -19.00
CA GLU A 98 -11.86 5.29 -19.42
C GLU A 98 -12.94 4.83 -18.42
N LYS A 99 -12.89 3.55 -18.02
CA LYS A 99 -13.80 2.99 -16.99
C LYS A 99 -13.64 3.66 -15.64
N VAL A 100 -12.40 3.94 -15.21
CA VAL A 100 -12.10 4.67 -13.97
C VAL A 100 -12.64 6.09 -14.06
N SER A 101 -12.40 6.80 -15.16
CA SER A 101 -12.94 8.15 -15.37
C SER A 101 -14.47 8.17 -15.29
N GLN A 102 -15.15 7.19 -15.89
CA GLN A 102 -16.62 7.07 -15.84
C GLN A 102 -17.15 6.63 -14.45
N GLN A 103 -16.42 5.77 -13.73
CA GLN A 103 -16.80 5.31 -12.39
C GLN A 103 -16.58 6.37 -11.31
N THR A 104 -15.49 7.14 -11.39
CA THR A 104 -15.22 8.24 -10.45
C THR A 104 -16.33 9.29 -10.50
N GLU A 105 -16.96 9.50 -11.65
CA GLU A 105 -18.15 10.38 -11.76
C GLU A 105 -19.41 9.79 -11.11
N LYS A 106 -19.51 8.46 -10.93
CA LYS A 106 -20.73 7.79 -10.46
C LYS A 106 -20.66 7.22 -9.03
N LYS A 107 -19.47 7.05 -8.43
CA LYS A 107 -19.27 6.36 -7.13
C LYS A 107 -18.79 7.30 -6.01
N THR A 108 -19.67 8.14 -5.51
CA THR A 108 -19.58 8.68 -4.13
C THR A 108 -20.78 8.21 -3.30
N THR A 109 -20.95 6.90 -3.19
CA THR A 109 -21.79 6.29 -2.14
C THR A 109 -20.97 5.22 -1.46
N VAL A 110 -20.31 5.60 -0.37
CA VAL A 110 -19.63 4.66 0.53
C VAL A 110 -20.59 4.37 1.67
N LYS A 111 -21.26 3.21 1.61
CA LYS A 111 -22.04 2.69 2.74
C LYS A 111 -21.08 2.08 3.76
N PHE A 112 -20.83 2.79 4.85
CA PHE A 112 -20.04 2.29 5.97
C PHE A 112 -20.88 1.32 6.80
N ASN A 113 -20.65 0.01 6.65
CA ASN A 113 -21.10 -0.97 7.63
C ASN A 113 -20.12 -0.99 8.80
N ARG A 114 -20.39 -0.16 9.80
CA ARG A 114 -19.68 -0.15 11.08
C ARG A 114 -20.13 -1.41 11.86
N ARG A 115 -19.54 -2.57 11.55
CA ARG A 115 -19.75 -3.79 12.34
C ARG A 115 -19.11 -3.56 13.71
N LYS A 116 -19.99 -3.25 14.65
CA LYS A 116 -19.81 -3.14 16.10
C LYS A 116 -18.80 -4.18 16.58
N VAL A 117 -17.60 -3.73 16.96
CA VAL A 117 -16.70 -4.53 17.78
C VAL A 117 -17.41 -4.75 19.11
N LEU A 118 -17.67 -6.01 19.43
CA LEU A 118 -18.07 -6.45 20.75
C LEU A 118 -16.81 -6.35 21.61
N ASP A 119 -16.67 -5.24 22.30
CA ASP A 119 -15.70 -5.07 23.37
C ASP A 119 -16.44 -4.43 24.55
N SER A 120 -16.95 -5.30 25.41
CA SER A 120 -17.30 -5.01 26.80
C SER A 120 -17.09 -6.32 27.55
N ASP A 121 -15.81 -6.62 27.78
CA ASP A 121 -15.37 -7.17 29.07
C ASP A 121 -15.94 -6.26 30.15
N GLU A 122 -17.05 -6.68 30.77
CA GLU A 122 -17.56 -6.09 32.00
C GLU A 122 -17.20 -7.09 33.11
N GLU A 123 -15.94 -6.98 33.56
CA GLU A 123 -15.56 -7.31 34.94
C GLU A 123 -16.42 -6.44 35.85
N ASP A 124 -17.44 -7.02 36.47
CA ASP A 124 -18.09 -6.43 37.64
C ASP A 124 -18.04 -7.45 38.78
N ASP A 125 -17.29 -7.07 39.81
CA ASP A 125 -17.00 -7.78 41.04
C ASP A 125 -18.26 -8.31 41.75
N TYR A 126 -18.20 -9.55 42.26
CA TYR A 126 -19.01 -10.03 43.39
C TYR A 126 -18.27 -11.06 44.25
#